data_AF-A0A3N7G1N8-F1
#
_entry.id   AF-A0A3N7G1N8-F1
#
_cell.length_a   1.000
_cell.length_b   1.000
_cell.length_c   1.000
_cell.angle_alpha   90.00
_cell.angle_beta   90.00
_cell.angle_gamma   90.00
#
_symmetry.space_group_name_H-M   'P 1'
#
loop_
_entity.id
_entity.type
_entity.pdbx_description
1 polymer ?
#
loop_
_entity_poly.entity_id
_entity_poly.type
_entity_poly.pdbx_seq_one_letter_code
_entity_poly.pdbx_strand_id
1 'polypeptide(L)'
;MVRNIANLVPAFNQLRYSGVGATIEYAVATLGVENILVIGHSRCGGIERLMTLPEDGSTANDFVDDWVKIGLPAKAKVEAEFGHLPLPEQIHKCEKEAVNLSLINLQTYPYVQERMAEGALALRGGYYDFVKGCFELWEVKSTVTPPISTCCK
;
A
#
# COMPACT_ATOMS: atom_id res chain seq x y z
N MET A 1 13.97 -9.15 -0.18
CA MET A 1 13.64 -7.70 -0.22
C MET A 1 13.13 -7.37 -1.60
N VAL A 2 12.04 -6.60 -1.72
CA VAL A 2 11.46 -6.16 -2.99
C VAL A 2 11.52 -4.65 -3.06
N ARG A 3 11.82 -4.11 -4.24
CA ARG A 3 11.80 -2.67 -4.50
C ARG A 3 11.09 -2.41 -5.81
N ASN A 4 10.18 -1.44 -5.80
CA ASN A 4 9.49 -0.94 -6.99
C ASN A 4 9.24 0.56 -6.79
N ILE A 5 8.66 1.22 -7.79
CA ILE A 5 8.35 2.64 -7.73
C ILE A 5 7.26 2.87 -6.66
N ALA A 6 7.53 3.77 -5.71
CA ALA A 6 6.63 4.13 -4.62
C ALA A 6 6.23 2.98 -3.68
N ASN A 7 7.02 1.89 -3.61
CA ASN A 7 6.82 0.75 -2.70
C ASN A 7 5.36 0.24 -2.66
N LEU A 8 4.68 0.33 -3.81
CA LEU A 8 3.27 0.00 -3.95
C LEU A 8 3.09 -1.51 -4.04
N VAL A 9 2.09 -2.01 -3.32
CA VAL A 9 1.58 -3.37 -3.50
C VAL A 9 0.22 -3.26 -4.20
N PRO A 10 0.04 -3.82 -5.41
CA PRO A 10 -1.27 -3.89 -6.04
C PRO A 10 -2.16 -4.90 -5.32
N ALA A 11 -3.48 -4.76 -5.47
CA ALA A 11 -4.40 -5.81 -5.04
C ALA A 11 -4.16 -7.10 -5.83
N PHE A 12 -4.52 -8.24 -5.24
CA PHE A 12 -4.39 -9.56 -5.83
C PHE A 12 -5.06 -9.61 -7.20
N ASN A 13 -4.26 -9.89 -8.22
CA ASN A 13 -4.71 -10.01 -9.60
C ASN A 13 -3.78 -11.00 -10.32
N GLN A 14 -4.34 -12.08 -10.87
CA GLN A 14 -3.56 -13.11 -11.56
C GLN A 14 -3.13 -12.70 -12.98
N LEU A 15 -3.78 -11.68 -13.55
CA LEU A 15 -3.55 -11.21 -14.92
C LEU A 15 -2.63 -9.99 -15.00
N ARG A 16 -2.42 -9.27 -13.88
CA ARG A 16 -1.57 -8.07 -13.81
C ARG A 16 -0.60 -8.15 -12.64
N TYR A 17 0.51 -7.43 -12.75
CA TYR A 17 1.48 -7.26 -11.65
C TYR A 17 2.10 -8.56 -11.13
N SER A 18 2.28 -9.55 -12.01
CA SER A 18 2.78 -10.89 -11.69
C SER A 18 4.10 -10.89 -10.92
N GLY A 19 5.00 -9.93 -11.16
CA GLY A 19 6.27 -9.83 -10.42
C GLY A 19 6.09 -9.57 -8.92
N VAL A 20 5.17 -8.67 -8.54
CA VAL A 20 4.87 -8.42 -7.12
C VAL A 20 4.07 -9.58 -6.54
N GLY A 21 3.07 -10.08 -7.26
CA GLY A 21 2.27 -11.23 -6.82
C GLY A 21 3.12 -12.48 -6.55
N ALA A 22 4.01 -12.85 -7.46
CA ALA A 22 4.90 -14.00 -7.31
C ALA A 22 5.85 -13.84 -6.11
N THR A 23 6.31 -12.62 -5.82
CA THR A 23 7.19 -12.41 -4.67
C THR A 23 6.45 -12.56 -3.35
N ILE A 24 5.22 -12.03 -3.25
CA ILE A 24 4.39 -12.18 -2.06
C ILE A 24 4.03 -13.66 -1.88
N GLU A 25 3.61 -14.34 -2.95
CA GLU A 25 3.31 -15.78 -2.93
C GLU A 25 4.49 -16.60 -2.42
N TYR A 26 5.68 -16.41 -2.99
CA TYR A 26 6.85 -17.15 -2.57
C TYR A 26 7.22 -16.86 -1.11
N ALA A 27 7.21 -15.58 -0.69
CA ALA A 27 7.52 -15.22 0.68
C ALA A 27 6.53 -15.86 1.69
N VAL A 28 5.25 -15.86 1.37
CA VAL A 28 4.19 -16.25 2.31
C VAL A 28 3.90 -17.75 2.25
N ALA A 29 3.70 -18.29 1.05
CA ALA A 29 3.30 -19.69 0.85
C ALA A 29 4.50 -20.64 0.82
N THR A 30 5.67 -20.21 0.31
CA THR A 30 6.85 -21.08 0.21
C THR A 30 7.81 -20.91 1.38
N LEU A 31 8.20 -19.68 1.71
CA LEU A 31 9.15 -19.41 2.79
C LEU A 31 8.49 -19.34 4.17
N GLY A 32 7.18 -19.11 4.21
CA GLY A 32 6.43 -19.03 5.45
C GLY A 32 6.82 -17.88 6.36
N VAL A 33 7.15 -16.71 5.79
CA VAL A 33 7.53 -15.54 6.59
C VAL A 33 6.45 -15.15 7.59
N GLU A 34 6.89 -14.75 8.78
CA GLU A 34 5.99 -14.31 9.85
C GLU A 34 5.66 -12.82 9.76
N ASN A 35 6.42 -12.05 8.96
CA ASN A 35 6.33 -10.60 8.95
C ASN A 35 6.49 -10.05 7.52
N ILE A 36 5.59 -9.15 7.12
CA ILE A 36 5.77 -8.29 5.95
C ILE A 36 5.79 -6.84 6.43
N LEU A 37 6.81 -6.10 6.00
CA LEU A 37 6.97 -4.68 6.27
C LEU A 37 6.99 -3.89 4.95
N VAL A 38 6.01 -3.00 4.76
CA VAL A 38 5.97 -2.05 3.64
C VAL A 38 6.55 -0.73 4.12
N ILE A 39 7.62 -0.26 3.47
CA ILE A 39 8.35 0.95 3.88
C ILE A 39 8.17 2.05 2.84
N GLY A 40 7.44 3.11 3.20
CA GLY A 40 7.44 4.39 2.50
C GLY A 40 8.63 5.25 2.92
N HIS A 41 8.86 6.35 2.22
CA HIS A 41 9.96 7.26 2.56
C HIS A 41 9.70 8.71 2.14
N SER A 42 10.44 9.63 2.74
CA SER A 42 10.41 11.06 2.38
C SER A 42 10.82 11.32 0.95
N ARG A 43 10.24 12.34 0.32
CA ARG A 43 10.57 12.81 -1.03
C ARG A 43 10.46 11.68 -2.07
N CYS A 44 9.40 10.88 -1.98
CA CYS A 44 9.17 9.78 -2.90
C CYS A 44 8.71 10.29 -4.27
N GLY A 45 9.60 10.28 -5.26
CA GLY A 45 9.29 10.74 -6.62
C GLY A 45 8.13 9.99 -7.30
N GLY A 46 7.89 8.73 -6.93
CA GLY A 46 6.73 7.98 -7.44
C GLY A 46 5.40 8.48 -6.87
N ILE A 47 5.38 8.89 -5.60
CA ILE A 47 4.20 9.49 -4.96
C ILE A 47 4.00 10.92 -5.44
N GLU A 48 5.08 11.68 -5.61
CA GLU A 48 5.02 12.98 -6.29
C GLU A 48 4.37 12.83 -7.66
N ARG A 49 4.83 11.87 -8.48
CA ARG A 49 4.24 11.62 -9.79
C ARG A 49 2.77 11.25 -9.72
N LEU A 50 2.35 10.41 -8.77
CA LEU A 50 0.95 10.08 -8.50
C LEU A 50 0.12 11.33 -8.24
N MET A 51 0.57 12.18 -7.31
CA MET A 51 -0.15 13.40 -6.93
C MET A 51 -0.24 14.39 -8.09
N THR A 52 0.77 14.44 -8.97
CA THR A 52 0.80 15.33 -10.15
C THR A 52 0.37 14.63 -11.46
N LEU A 53 -0.32 13.50 -11.40
CA LEU A 53 -0.89 12.89 -12.61
C LEU A 53 -1.85 13.88 -13.30
N PRO A 54 -1.76 14.08 -14.62
CA PRO A 54 -2.71 14.92 -15.36
C PRO A 54 -4.15 14.40 -15.24
N GLU A 55 -5.10 15.30 -15.02
CA GLU A 55 -6.54 14.97 -14.94
C GLU A 55 -7.17 14.67 -16.30
N ASP A 56 -6.57 15.17 -17.38
CA ASP A 56 -7.01 14.95 -18.76
C ASP A 56 -6.71 13.54 -19.28
N GLY A 57 -6.11 12.68 -18.45
CA GLY A 57 -5.72 11.32 -18.80
C GLY A 57 -4.48 11.23 -19.68
N SER A 58 -3.81 12.35 -19.98
CA SER A 58 -2.54 12.34 -20.69
C SER A 58 -1.47 11.60 -19.88
N THR A 59 -0.61 10.88 -20.58
CA THR A 59 0.51 10.15 -19.97
C THR A 59 1.81 10.76 -20.46
N ALA A 60 2.72 11.01 -19.52
CA ALA A 60 4.07 11.48 -19.82
C ALA A 60 5.08 10.31 -19.84
N ASN A 61 4.68 9.15 -19.29
CA ASN A 61 5.51 7.96 -19.21
C ASN A 61 4.72 6.71 -19.63
N ASP A 62 5.38 5.77 -20.30
CA ASP A 62 4.74 4.56 -20.82
C ASP A 62 4.28 3.59 -19.71
N PHE A 63 5.08 3.44 -18.66
CA PHE A 63 4.84 2.43 -17.61
C PHE A 63 4.66 3.02 -16.21
N VAL A 64 5.37 4.12 -15.91
CA VAL A 64 5.34 4.73 -14.57
C VAL A 64 3.95 5.27 -14.24
N ASP A 65 3.29 5.90 -15.21
CA ASP A 65 1.97 6.51 -14.99
C ASP A 65 0.90 5.44 -14.74
N ASP A 66 0.92 4.31 -15.44
CA ASP A 66 0.05 3.17 -15.16
C ASP A 66 0.39 2.50 -13.81
N TRP A 67 1.67 2.36 -13.49
CA TRP A 67 2.12 1.77 -12.24
C TRP A 67 1.66 2.58 -11.01
N VAL A 68 1.91 3.88 -10.99
CA VAL A 68 1.59 4.70 -9.81
C VAL A 68 0.08 4.83 -9.61
N LYS A 69 -0.75 4.56 -10.64
CA LYS A 69 -2.22 4.54 -10.50
C LYS A 69 -2.74 3.47 -9.53
N ILE A 70 -1.93 2.48 -9.16
CA ILE A 70 -2.23 1.61 -8.01
C ILE A 70 -2.53 2.45 -6.75
N GLY A 71 -1.87 3.60 -6.60
CA GLY A 71 -2.02 4.55 -5.49
C GLY A 71 -3.20 5.52 -5.59
N LEU A 72 -4.03 5.48 -6.64
CA LEU A 72 -5.17 6.42 -6.77
C LEU A 72 -6.09 6.47 -5.56
N PRO A 73 -6.44 5.36 -4.88
CA PRO A 73 -7.23 5.42 -3.65
C PRO A 73 -6.55 6.23 -2.52
N ALA A 74 -5.23 6.14 -2.39
CA ALA A 74 -4.47 6.91 -1.40
C ALA A 74 -4.44 8.40 -1.77
N LYS A 75 -4.25 8.73 -3.05
CA LYS A 75 -4.37 10.10 -3.57
C LYS A 75 -5.74 10.70 -3.25
N ALA A 76 -6.82 10.01 -3.63
CA ALA A 76 -8.18 10.48 -3.44
C ALA A 76 -8.51 10.74 -1.96
N LYS A 77 -8.08 9.85 -1.06
CA LYS A 77 -8.25 10.05 0.38
C LYS A 77 -7.49 11.27 0.89
N VAL A 78 -6.24 11.46 0.48
CA VAL A 78 -5.44 12.61 0.88
C VAL A 78 -6.00 13.91 0.33
N GLU A 79 -6.47 13.94 -0.91
CA GLU A 79 -7.12 15.13 -1.48
C GLU A 79 -8.42 15.48 -0.73
N ALA A 80 -9.21 14.48 -0.35
CA ALA A 80 -10.44 14.69 0.42
C ALA A 80 -10.17 15.23 1.84
N GLU A 81 -9.15 14.72 2.54
CA GLU A 81 -8.84 15.11 3.92
C GLU A 81 -7.93 16.35 4.02
N PHE A 82 -7.01 16.51 3.07
CA PHE A 82 -5.90 17.45 3.12
C PHE A 82 -5.74 18.31 1.86
N GLY A 83 -6.73 18.33 0.94
CA GLY A 83 -6.66 19.12 -0.30
C GLY A 83 -6.50 20.64 -0.10
N HIS A 84 -6.77 21.14 1.11
CA HIS A 84 -6.55 22.53 1.51
C HIS A 84 -5.07 22.87 1.79
N LEU A 85 -4.21 21.87 1.98
CA LEU A 85 -2.78 22.06 2.25
C LEU A 85 -1.99 22.30 0.96
N PRO A 86 -0.79 22.90 1.03
CA PRO A 86 0.12 22.98 -0.11
C PRO A 86 0.48 21.59 -0.66
N LEU A 87 0.67 21.48 -1.98
CA LEU A 87 0.98 20.22 -2.66
C LEU A 87 2.13 19.42 -2.01
N PRO A 88 3.27 20.01 -1.58
CA PRO A 88 4.32 19.26 -0.90
C PRO A 88 3.87 18.57 0.40
N GLU A 89 2.95 19.19 1.14
CA GLU A 89 2.38 18.59 2.35
C GLU A 89 1.41 17.47 2.00
N GLN A 90 0.61 17.63 0.95
CA GLN A 90 -0.25 16.55 0.45
C GLN A 90 0.58 15.34 -0.02
N ILE A 91 1.68 15.57 -0.75
CA ILE A 91 2.62 14.51 -1.15
C ILE A 91 3.14 13.78 0.10
N HIS A 92 3.61 14.50 1.11
CA HIS A 92 4.10 13.90 2.34
C HIS A 92 3.04 13.04 3.05
N LYS A 93 1.78 13.49 3.08
CA LYS A 93 0.65 12.68 3.60
C LYS A 93 0.43 11.44 2.73
N CYS A 94 0.46 11.58 1.41
CA CYS A 94 0.26 10.50 0.47
C CYS A 94 1.37 9.43 0.53
N GLU A 95 2.61 9.81 0.85
CA GLU A 95 3.70 8.84 1.05
C GLU A 95 3.38 7.83 2.15
N LYS A 96 2.76 8.28 3.25
CA LYS A 96 2.31 7.41 4.36
C LYS A 96 1.02 6.68 3.99
N GLU A 97 0.08 7.34 3.33
CA GLU A 97 -1.18 6.72 2.96
C GLU A 97 -1.02 5.61 1.90
N ALA A 98 -0.05 5.74 0.98
CA ALA A 98 0.28 4.70 0.01
C ALA A 98 0.80 3.41 0.68
N VAL A 99 1.48 3.53 1.83
CA VAL A 99 1.86 2.39 2.67
C VAL A 99 0.60 1.74 3.24
N ASN A 100 -0.33 2.52 3.80
CA ASN A 100 -1.61 2.00 4.32
C ASN A 100 -2.41 1.27 3.24
N LEU A 101 -2.53 1.86 2.05
CA LEU A 101 -3.16 1.23 0.89
C LEU A 101 -2.48 -0.08 0.51
N SER A 102 -1.15 -0.13 0.50
CA SER A 102 -0.40 -1.35 0.18
C SER A 102 -0.64 -2.45 1.22
N LEU A 103 -0.81 -2.11 2.49
CA LEU A 103 -1.18 -3.06 3.55
C LEU A 103 -2.63 -3.57 3.42
N ILE A 104 -3.54 -2.72 2.94
CA ILE A 104 -4.91 -3.14 2.58
C ILE A 104 -4.86 -4.08 1.38
N ASN A 105 -4.09 -3.75 0.34
CA ASN A 105 -3.94 -4.57 -0.85
C ASN A 105 -3.30 -5.93 -0.53
N LEU A 106 -2.32 -5.99 0.37
CA LEU A 106 -1.75 -7.25 0.87
C LEU A 106 -2.85 -8.18 1.44
N GLN A 107 -3.85 -7.64 2.13
CA GLN A 107 -4.97 -8.41 2.65
C GLN A 107 -5.93 -8.91 1.57
N THR A 108 -5.73 -8.59 0.29
CA THR A 108 -6.53 -9.17 -0.80
C THR A 108 -5.93 -10.48 -1.34
N TYR A 109 -4.71 -10.83 -0.92
CA TYR A 109 -4.05 -12.08 -1.30
C TYR A 109 -4.54 -13.24 -0.41
N PRO A 110 -5.08 -14.33 -0.98
CA PRO A 110 -5.69 -15.41 -0.18
C PRO A 110 -4.77 -16.01 0.89
N TYR A 111 -3.52 -16.32 0.54
CA TYR A 111 -2.53 -16.88 1.47
C TYR A 111 -2.03 -15.87 2.52
N VAL A 112 -2.17 -14.56 2.27
CA VAL A 112 -1.93 -13.54 3.29
C VAL A 112 -3.08 -13.52 4.29
N GLN A 113 -4.32 -13.52 3.81
CA GLN A 113 -5.51 -13.57 4.67
C GLN A 113 -5.51 -14.79 5.58
N GLU A 114 -5.26 -15.97 5.01
CA GLU A 114 -5.20 -17.24 5.74
C GLU A 114 -4.20 -17.17 6.89
N ARG A 115 -2.94 -16.81 6.60
CA ARG A 115 -1.90 -16.75 7.63
C ARG A 115 -2.10 -15.63 8.65
N MET A 116 -2.72 -14.51 8.26
CA MET A 116 -3.13 -13.49 9.22
C MET A 116 -4.21 -14.01 10.16
N ALA A 117 -5.20 -14.76 9.66
CA ALA A 117 -6.26 -15.33 10.47
C ALA A 117 -5.73 -16.39 11.47
N GLU A 118 -4.69 -17.11 11.09
CA GLU A 118 -3.97 -18.06 11.96
C GLU A 118 -3.05 -17.38 13.00
N GLY A 119 -2.84 -16.06 12.88
CA GLY A 119 -1.85 -15.35 13.69
C GLY A 119 -0.39 -15.65 13.32
N ALA A 120 -0.16 -16.29 12.16
CA ALA A 120 1.15 -16.72 11.65
C ALA A 120 1.81 -15.71 10.70
N LEU A 121 1.16 -14.57 10.43
CA LEU A 121 1.68 -13.47 9.62
C LEU A 121 1.20 -12.12 10.16
N ALA A 122 2.13 -11.20 10.39
CA ALA A 122 1.86 -9.81 10.76
C ALA A 122 2.25 -8.84 9.63
N LEU A 123 1.36 -7.88 9.36
CA LEU A 123 1.57 -6.81 8.37
C LEU A 123 1.91 -5.48 9.07
N ARG A 124 3.03 -4.87 8.68
CA ARG A 124 3.52 -3.61 9.26
C ARG A 124 3.79 -2.56 8.18
N GLY A 125 3.47 -1.32 8.50
CA GLY A 125 3.85 -0.15 7.74
C GLY A 125 5.05 0.53 8.39
N GLY A 126 5.94 1.06 7.57
CA GLY A 126 7.05 1.87 8.01
C GLY A 126 7.19 3.12 7.15
N TYR A 127 7.78 4.17 7.72
CA TYR A 127 8.12 5.38 6.99
C TYR A 127 9.51 5.85 7.38
N TYR A 128 10.40 5.93 6.41
CA TYR A 128 11.75 6.43 6.60
C TYR A 128 11.89 7.87 6.10
N ASP A 129 12.03 8.81 7.01
CA ASP A 129 12.38 10.20 6.71
C ASP A 129 13.90 10.32 6.67
N PHE A 130 14.49 10.26 5.47
CA PHE A 130 15.94 10.40 5.31
C PHE A 130 16.43 11.85 5.37
N VAL A 131 15.52 12.83 5.37
CA VAL A 131 15.87 14.24 5.60
C VAL A 131 16.14 14.46 7.09
N LYS A 132 15.34 13.82 7.96
CA LYS A 132 15.46 13.91 9.42
C LYS A 132 16.25 12.76 10.05
N GLY A 133 16.45 11.66 9.32
CA GLY A 133 17.09 10.45 9.85
C GLY A 133 16.20 9.65 10.81
N CYS A 134 14.88 9.68 10.61
CA CYS A 134 13.91 9.06 11.52
C CYS A 134 13.14 7.92 10.83
N PHE A 135 12.79 6.89 11.61
CA PHE A 135 11.95 5.79 11.16
C PHE A 135 10.70 5.68 12.04
N GLU A 136 9.52 5.76 11.41
CA GLU A 136 8.24 5.47 12.04
C GLU A 136 7.81 4.06 11.67
N LEU A 137 7.21 3.33 12.63
CA LEU A 137 6.72 1.98 12.45
C LEU A 137 5.30 1.88 13.01
N TRP A 138 4.39 1.26 12.24
CA TRP A 138 3.04 0.96 12.69
C TRP A 138 2.61 -0.43 12.22
N GLU A 139 1.59 -0.99 12.88
CA GLU A 139 1.09 -2.33 12.61
C GLU A 139 -0.40 -2.27 12.27
N VAL A 140 -0.80 -3.04 11.26
CA VAL A 140 -2.22 -3.20 10.93
C VAL A 140 -2.81 -4.24 11.87
N LYS A 141 -3.69 -3.80 12.75
CA LYS A 141 -4.48 -4.69 13.60
C LYS A 141 -5.71 -5.13 12.84
N SER A 142 -5.74 -6.39 12.40
CA SER A 142 -6.97 -6.97 11.87
C SER A 142 -7.88 -7.33 13.03
N THR A 143 -9.00 -6.62 13.18
CA THR A 143 -10.08 -7.03 14.09
C THR A 143 -11.02 -7.95 13.34
N VAL A 144 -11.04 -9.23 13.70
CA VAL A 144 -12.10 -10.15 13.26
C VAL A 144 -13.38 -9.74 13.97
N THR A 145 -14.30 -9.12 13.24
CA THR A 145 -15.64 -8.83 13.76
C THR A 145 -16.44 -10.14 13.72
N PRO A 146 -17.02 -10.60 14.84
CA PRO A 146 -17.87 -11.79 14.82
C PRO A 146 -19.09 -11.57 13.91
N PRO A 147 -19.69 -12.65 13.36
CA PRO A 147 -20.85 -12.55 12.48
C PRO A 147 -21.98 -11.78 13.16
N ILE A 148 -22.57 -10.83 12.42
CA ILE A 148 -23.79 -10.17 12.88
C ILE A 148 -24.95 -11.17 12.68
N SER A 149 -25.41 -11.77 13.77
CA SER A 149 -26.58 -12.64 13.77
C SER A 149 -27.85 -11.78 13.84
N THR A 150 -28.55 -11.59 12.73
CA THR A 150 -29.91 -11.02 12.74
C THR A 150 -30.94 -12.15 12.64
N CYS A 151 -31.59 -12.50 13.76
CA CYS A 151 -32.82 -13.28 13.72
C CYS A 151 -34.00 -12.34 13.43
N CYS A 152 -34.71 -12.57 12.33
CA CYS A 152 -36.03 -11.96 12.13
C CYS A 152 -37.00 -12.50 13.20
N LYS A 153 -37.76 -11.60 13.83
CA LYS A 153 -38.96 -11.96 14.59
C LYS A 153 -40.13 -12.14 13.65
#